data_AF-A0A7Y4SUX3-F1
#
_entry.id   AF-A0A7Y4SUX3-F1
#
_cell.length_a   1.000
_cell.length_b   1.000
_cell.length_c   1.000
_cell.angle_alpha   90.00
_cell.angle_beta   90.00
_cell.angle_gamma   90.00
#
_symmetry.space_group_name_H-M   'P 1'
#
loop_
_entity.id
_entity.type
_entity.pdbx_description
1 polymer ?
#
loop_
_entity_poly.entity_id
_entity_poly.type
_entity_poly.pdbx_seq_one_letter_code
_entity_poly.pdbx_strand_id
1 'polypeptide(L)' 'MTAATEKRAPPRFVDLSHVVHDGLVTYPGLPAPRIAEHMDRASSRAHYAPGTEFSIAKI' A
#
# COMPACT_ATOMS: atom_id res chain seq x y z
N MET A 1 -29.96 25.64 33.51
CA MET A 1 -29.65 26.03 32.13
C MET A 1 -28.85 24.89 31.53
N THR A 2 -29.53 23.91 30.93
CA THR A 2 -28.94 22.63 30.51
C THR A 2 -28.55 22.74 29.05
N ALA A 3 -27.25 22.67 28.75
CA ALA A 3 -26.77 22.70 27.36
C ALA A 3 -27.12 21.37 26.68
N ALA A 4 -27.87 21.45 25.58
CA ALA A 4 -28.11 20.31 24.70
C ALA A 4 -26.84 20.03 23.88
N THR A 5 -26.28 18.84 24.02
CA THR A 5 -25.14 18.39 23.21
C THR A 5 -25.62 18.09 21.80
N GLU A 6 -25.20 18.89 20.82
CA GLU A 6 -25.46 18.60 19.40
C GLU A 6 -24.64 17.39 18.93
N LYS A 7 -25.32 16.42 18.30
CA LYS A 7 -24.66 15.29 17.64
C LYS A 7 -24.03 15.77 16.32
N ARG A 8 -22.70 15.78 16.26
CA ARG A 8 -21.96 16.00 15.00
C ARG A 8 -22.14 14.80 14.06
N ALA A 9 -22.43 15.06 12.79
CA ALA A 9 -22.46 14.03 11.77
C ALA A 9 -21.08 13.33 11.66
N PRO A 10 -21.05 12.02 11.38
CA PRO A 10 -19.79 11.30 11.24
C PRO A 10 -18.96 11.89 10.08
N PRO A 11 -17.62 11.88 10.18
CA PRO A 11 -16.75 12.39 9.13
C PRO A 11 -16.94 11.58 7.83
N ARG A 12 -16.85 12.27 6.68
CA ARG A 12 -16.87 11.64 5.37
C ARG A 12 -15.48 11.07 5.05
N PHE A 13 -15.40 9.76 4.85
CA PHE A 13 -14.20 9.12 4.30
C PHE A 13 -14.23 9.20 2.76
N VAL A 14 -13.12 9.65 2.17
CA VAL A 14 -12.91 9.66 0.72
C VAL A 14 -11.63 8.91 0.44
N ASP A 15 -11.73 7.86 -0.38
CA ASP A 15 -10.58 7.13 -0.88
C ASP A 15 -9.99 7.86 -2.09
N LEU A 16 -8.68 8.13 -2.05
CA LEU A 16 -7.92 8.79 -3.11
C LEU A 16 -6.93 7.84 -3.78
N SER A 17 -7.04 6.54 -3.52
CA SER A 17 -6.18 5.51 -4.13
C SER A 17 -6.55 5.24 -5.59
N HIS A 18 -5.53 4.87 -6.37
CA HIS A 18 -5.68 4.33 -7.72
C HIS A 18 -5.14 2.89 -7.75
N VAL A 19 -5.84 2.00 -8.45
CA VAL A 19 -5.40 0.61 -8.60
C VAL A 19 -4.22 0.54 -9.57
N VAL A 20 -3.06 0.13 -9.07
CA VAL A 20 -1.88 -0.11 -9.90
C VAL A 20 -1.77 -1.60 -10.20
N HIS A 21 -1.57 -1.93 -11.47
CA HIS A 21 -1.31 -3.30 -11.94
C HIS A 21 -0.05 -3.33 -12.80
N ASP A 22 0.50 -4.54 -13.00
CA ASP A 22 1.66 -4.72 -13.85
C ASP A 22 1.39 -4.20 -15.27
N GLY A 23 2.37 -3.50 -15.85
CA GLY A 23 2.26 -2.92 -17.18
C GLY A 23 1.36 -1.68 -17.28
N LEU A 24 0.86 -1.12 -16.17
CA LEU A 24 0.07 0.12 -16.19
C LEU A 24 0.94 1.30 -16.66
N VAL A 25 0.67 1.82 -17.85
CA VAL A 25 1.34 3.03 -18.37
C VAL A 25 0.85 4.25 -17.59
N THR A 26 1.67 4.72 -16.65
CA THR A 26 1.38 5.92 -15.84
C THR A 26 1.72 7.21 -16.57
N TYR A 27 2.63 7.16 -17.54
CA TYR A 27 3.05 8.32 -18.32
C TYR A 27 3.37 7.97 -19.78
N PRO A 28 2.76 8.65 -20.77
CA PRO A 28 3.03 8.41 -22.17
C PRO A 28 4.51 8.65 -22.52
N GLY A 29 5.12 7.69 -23.23
CA GLY A 29 6.52 7.78 -23.65
C GLY A 29 7.54 7.28 -22.62
N LEU A 30 7.11 6.89 -21.42
CA LEU A 30 7.94 6.13 -20.48
C LEU A 30 7.56 4.64 -20.52
N PRO A 31 8.53 3.72 -20.30
CA PRO A 31 8.22 2.31 -20.12
C PRO A 31 7.26 2.11 -18.96
N ALA A 32 6.35 1.15 -19.11
CA ALA A 32 5.47 0.77 -18.00
C ALA A 32 6.30 0.22 -16.82
N PRO A 33 5.94 0.56 -15.57
CA PRO A 33 6.51 -0.04 -14.38
C PRO A 33 6.22 -1.55 -14.36
N ARG A 34 7.13 -2.31 -13.74
CA ARG A 34 7.03 -3.78 -13.64
C ARG A 34 6.95 -4.19 -12.18
N ILE A 35 5.87 -4.89 -11.84
CA ILE A 35 5.68 -5.46 -10.51
C ILE A 35 6.42 -6.78 -10.45
N ALA A 36 7.40 -6.86 -9.55
CA ALA A 36 8.22 -8.04 -9.32
C ALA A 36 8.46 -8.25 -7.83
N GLU A 37 8.96 -9.41 -7.45
CA GLU A 37 9.40 -9.66 -6.08
C GLU A 37 10.86 -9.23 -5.92
N HIS A 38 11.12 -8.32 -4.99
CA HIS A 38 12.50 -7.95 -4.61
C HIS A 38 13.11 -9.02 -3.72
N MET A 39 12.32 -9.54 -2.78
CA MET A 39 12.74 -10.54 -1.82
C MET A 39 11.52 -11.37 -1.44
N ASP A 40 11.63 -12.68 -1.64
CA ASP A 40 10.62 -13.63 -1.17
C ASP A 40 10.88 -14.03 0.29
N ARG A 41 9.89 -14.71 0.89
CA ARG A 41 9.96 -15.13 2.30
C ARG A 41 11.15 -16.04 2.58
N ALA A 42 11.44 -16.97 1.69
CA ALA A 42 12.54 -17.92 1.88
C ALA A 42 13.90 -17.19 1.87
N SER A 43 14.10 -16.30 0.91
CA SER A 43 15.29 -15.48 0.74
C SER A 43 15.49 -14.53 1.92
N SER A 44 14.40 -14.00 2.50
CA SER A 44 14.47 -13.08 3.65
C SER A 44 15.12 -13.68 4.89
N ARG A 45 15.08 -15.01 5.07
CA ARG A 45 15.70 -15.70 6.22
C ARG A 45 17.20 -15.52 6.28
N ALA A 46 17.86 -15.27 5.15
CA ALA A 46 19.30 -15.00 5.10
C ALA A 46 19.65 -13.57 5.57
N HIS A 47 18.67 -12.67 5.61
CA HIS A 47 18.87 -11.24 5.92
C HIS A 47 18.43 -10.87 7.34
N TYR A 48 17.49 -11.61 7.93
CA TYR A 48 16.87 -11.27 9.21
C TYR A 48 17.06 -12.34 10.28
N ALA A 49 16.86 -11.95 11.54
CA ALA A 49 16.97 -12.85 12.67
C ALA A 49 15.96 -14.02 12.58
N PRO A 50 16.29 -15.21 13.11
CA PRO A 50 15.38 -16.35 13.09
C PRO A 50 13.99 -16.01 13.64
N GLY A 51 12.94 -16.50 12.96
CA GLY A 51 11.55 -16.18 13.27
C GLY A 51 11.02 -14.89 12.65
N THR A 52 11.85 -14.17 11.87
CA THR A 52 11.46 -12.95 11.14
C THR A 52 11.59 -13.18 9.64
N GLU A 53 10.48 -13.03 8.91
CA GLU A 53 10.43 -13.23 7.45
C GLU A 53 9.56 -12.16 6.77
N PHE A 54 9.98 -11.73 5.59
CA PHE A 54 9.28 -10.71 4.80
C PHE A 54 9.14 -11.16 3.34
N SER A 55 8.07 -10.71 2.68
CA SER A 55 8.00 -10.65 1.23
C SER A 55 7.91 -9.17 0.85
N ILE A 56 8.81 -8.73 -0.02
CA ILE A 56 8.95 -7.33 -0.43
C ILE A 56 8.72 -7.25 -1.92
N ALA A 57 7.61 -6.62 -2.31
CA ALA A 57 7.34 -6.32 -3.70
C ALA A 57 8.15 -5.10 -4.18
N LYS A 58 8.46 -5.07 -5.47
CA LYS A 58 9.09 -3.98 -6.19
C LYS A 58 8.23 -3.60 -7.39
N ILE A 59 8.21 -2.31 -7.70
CA ILE A 59 7.54 -1.73 -8.86
C ILE A 59 8.48 -0.77 -9.60
#